data_AF-A0A829BPB6-F1
#
_entry.id   AF-A0A829BPB6-F1
#
_cell.length_a   1.000
_cell.length_b   1.000
_cell.length_c   1.000
_cell.angle_alpha   90.00
_cell.angle_beta   90.00
_cell.angle_gamma   90.00
#
_symmetry.space_group_name_H-M   'P 1'
#
loop_
_entity.id
_entity.type
_entity.pdbx_description
1 polymer ?
#
loop_
_entity_poly.entity_id
_entity_poly.type
_entity_poly.pdbx_seq_one_letter_code
_entity_poly.pdbx_strand_id
1 'polypeptide(L)'
;MVNTVDDNLKYSVFDYLNLSSEAKLEFFMETRSSLSFLASYWFDFDNVKANISNYDEPDLYTLDYLIGKSDQEIDNFFKKRPNLLLLVPKLLGIRDSKFEKPIRNRILKVQDVSGVYTLNFKDIDLSKLDLYLQFIHDSGLDWVFKIGLRKSVHDYAVGVEAGMDSNGRKNRSGDMGELYLETALKKIAKEKAWLAHGQSTRSSIKNWYGIDLDKSFENRRFDGSLFNPVRKKLYLFEVNNFNSSGSKSKASATEFKDLHDRFSRTNHEFIYITDGKGWDSDKSHLMEAMKYIGKVFNYKMIESDYLNDYLE
;
A
#
# COMPACT_ATOMS: atom_id res chain seq x y z
N MET A 1 17.39 27.84 -8.32
CA MET A 1 16.89 29.08 -7.70
C MET A 1 15.59 28.75 -7.02
N VAL A 2 15.57 28.94 -5.71
CA VAL A 2 14.44 28.68 -4.83
C VAL A 2 13.41 29.78 -5.06
N ASN A 3 12.20 29.42 -5.51
CA ASN A 3 11.05 30.30 -5.33
C ASN A 3 10.52 30.06 -3.93
N THR A 4 10.99 30.85 -2.98
CA THR A 4 10.29 31.14 -1.72
C THR A 4 9.03 31.92 -2.11
N VAL A 5 7.90 31.22 -2.22
CA VAL A 5 6.61 31.89 -2.08
C VAL A 5 6.35 31.94 -0.58
N ASP A 6 6.57 33.13 -0.04
CA ASP A 6 6.03 33.56 1.24
C ASP A 6 4.50 33.46 1.13
N ASP A 7 3.88 32.54 1.87
CA ASP A 7 2.44 32.42 2.00
C ASP A 7 2.16 31.98 3.44
N ASN A 8 2.22 32.93 4.38
CA ASN A 8 1.59 32.73 5.68
C ASN A 8 0.15 32.30 5.45
N LEU A 9 -0.21 31.11 5.96
CA LEU A 9 -1.56 30.62 5.89
C LEU A 9 -2.52 31.63 6.54
N LYS A 10 -3.71 31.78 5.97
CA LYS A 10 -4.70 32.81 6.37
C LYS A 10 -5.07 32.77 7.85
N TYR A 11 -5.04 31.59 8.46
CA TYR A 11 -5.41 31.36 9.85
C TYR A 11 -4.19 30.90 10.63
N SER A 12 -4.08 31.21 11.92
CA SER A 12 -3.18 30.43 12.80
C SER A 12 -3.75 29.01 12.98
N VAL A 13 -2.97 28.08 13.53
CA VAL A 13 -3.49 26.73 13.83
C VAL A 13 -4.67 26.78 14.81
N PHE A 14 -4.63 27.68 15.80
CA PHE A 14 -5.71 27.82 16.78
C PHE A 14 -6.96 28.46 16.18
N ASP A 15 -6.81 29.45 15.31
CA ASP A 15 -7.94 30.04 14.59
C ASP A 15 -8.58 29.02 13.65
N TYR A 16 -7.75 28.27 12.91
CA TYR A 16 -8.20 27.20 12.02
C TYR A 16 -9.01 26.15 12.79
N LEU A 17 -8.51 25.67 13.93
CA LEU A 17 -9.18 24.64 14.74
C LEU A 17 -10.52 25.13 15.33
N ASN A 18 -10.75 26.43 15.44
CA ASN A 18 -11.99 27.03 15.93
C ASN A 18 -13.02 27.35 14.84
N LEU A 19 -12.68 27.21 13.55
CA LEU A 19 -13.62 27.38 12.45
C LEU A 19 -14.75 26.34 12.49
N SER A 20 -15.90 26.66 11.88
CA SER A 20 -16.94 25.66 11.62
C SER A 20 -16.41 24.56 10.71
N SER A 21 -17.05 23.38 10.72
CA SER A 21 -16.61 22.26 9.86
C SER A 21 -16.59 22.66 8.38
N GLU A 22 -17.56 23.47 7.95
CA GLU A 22 -17.66 23.99 6.58
C GLU A 22 -16.51 24.93 6.23
N ALA A 23 -16.20 25.88 7.11
CA ALA A 23 -15.09 26.81 6.90
C ALA A 23 -13.72 26.11 6.98
N LYS A 24 -13.57 25.09 7.84
CA LYS A 24 -12.36 24.23 7.85
C LYS A 24 -12.20 23.49 6.54
N LEU A 25 -13.29 22.91 6.02
CA LEU A 25 -13.25 22.20 4.74
C LEU A 25 -12.88 23.14 3.60
N GLU A 26 -13.48 24.32 3.52
CA GLU A 26 -13.17 25.31 2.49
C GLU A 26 -11.69 25.68 2.53
N PHE A 27 -11.19 26.10 3.69
CA PHE A 27 -9.78 26.46 3.87
C PHE A 27 -8.83 25.29 3.59
N PHE A 28 -9.19 24.07 4.02
CA PHE A 28 -8.43 22.87 3.72
C PHE A 28 -8.33 22.65 2.21
N MET A 29 -9.45 22.77 1.48
CA MET A 29 -9.48 22.53 0.03
C MET A 29 -8.71 23.62 -0.74
N GLU A 30 -8.73 24.86 -0.26
CA GLU A 30 -7.95 25.98 -0.82
C GLU A 30 -6.44 25.78 -0.66
N THR A 31 -6.01 25.24 0.48
CA THR A 31 -4.59 25.16 0.86
C THR A 31 -3.96 23.81 0.58
N ARG A 32 -4.74 22.78 0.24
CA ARG A 32 -4.22 21.42 0.06
C ARG A 32 -3.13 21.40 -1.00
N SER A 33 -2.14 20.54 -0.80
CA SER A 33 -1.06 20.45 -1.75
C SER A 33 -1.54 19.87 -3.08
N SER A 34 -0.95 20.37 -4.16
CA SER A 34 -1.03 19.70 -5.46
C SER A 34 -0.07 18.51 -5.58
N LEU A 35 0.69 18.22 -4.50
CA LEU A 35 1.85 17.33 -4.43
C LEU A 35 1.76 16.18 -5.42
N SER A 36 2.62 16.28 -6.43
CA SER A 36 2.87 15.26 -7.42
C SER A 36 3.75 14.17 -6.80
N PHE A 37 3.49 12.94 -7.20
CA PHE A 37 4.27 11.80 -6.76
C PHE A 37 5.74 11.91 -7.20
N LEU A 38 6.69 11.52 -6.33
CA LEU A 38 8.08 11.31 -6.73
C LEU A 38 8.18 10.28 -7.86
N ALA A 39 9.22 10.34 -8.70
CA ALA A 39 9.37 9.38 -9.81
C ALA A 39 9.31 7.91 -9.33
N SER A 40 9.89 7.61 -8.16
CA SER A 40 9.90 6.29 -7.52
C SER A 40 8.51 5.76 -7.12
N TYR A 41 7.49 6.63 -7.03
CA TYR A 41 6.12 6.20 -6.83
C TYR A 41 5.59 5.40 -8.02
N TRP A 42 5.85 5.90 -9.23
CA TRP A 42 5.27 5.34 -10.46
C TRP A 42 5.85 3.97 -10.78
N PHE A 43 7.11 3.75 -10.43
CA PHE A 43 7.79 2.51 -10.72
C PHE A 43 9.00 2.32 -9.82
N ASP A 44 9.16 1.11 -9.28
CA ASP A 44 10.33 0.72 -8.49
C ASP A 44 11.18 -0.28 -9.29
N PHE A 45 12.16 0.24 -10.01
CA PHE A 45 13.10 -0.60 -10.75
C PHE A 45 14.09 -1.33 -9.84
N ASP A 46 14.28 -0.91 -8.59
CA ASP A 46 15.14 -1.63 -7.66
C ASP A 46 14.50 -2.96 -7.27
N ASN A 47 13.19 -2.98 -7.09
CA ASN A 47 12.42 -4.22 -6.92
C ASN A 47 12.55 -5.15 -8.15
N VAL A 48 12.41 -4.63 -9.36
CA VAL A 48 12.58 -5.45 -10.60
C VAL A 48 14.01 -5.99 -10.70
N LYS A 49 15.03 -5.14 -10.47
CA LYS A 49 16.44 -5.53 -10.50
C LYS A 49 16.79 -6.59 -9.46
N ALA A 50 16.18 -6.53 -8.26
CA ALA A 50 16.38 -7.54 -7.22
C ALA A 50 15.82 -8.92 -7.63
N ASN A 51 14.74 -8.94 -8.43
CA ASN A 51 14.07 -10.17 -8.82
C ASN A 51 14.49 -10.71 -10.20
N ILE A 52 15.19 -9.91 -11.03
CA ILE A 52 15.53 -10.30 -12.41
C ILE A 52 16.37 -11.59 -12.46
N SER A 53 17.24 -11.80 -11.48
CA SER A 53 18.06 -13.02 -11.36
C SER A 53 17.22 -14.29 -11.19
N ASN A 54 15.98 -14.19 -10.73
CA ASN A 54 15.06 -15.34 -10.63
C ASN A 54 14.49 -15.77 -12.00
N TYR A 55 14.67 -14.95 -13.04
CA TYR A 55 14.21 -15.21 -14.39
C TYR A 55 15.35 -15.60 -15.34
N ASP A 56 16.60 -15.31 -14.97
CA ASP A 56 17.80 -15.69 -15.72
C ASP A 56 18.13 -17.18 -15.49
N GLU A 57 17.27 -18.07 -16.00
CA GLU A 57 17.43 -19.52 -15.91
C GLU A 57 17.27 -20.22 -17.28
N PRO A 58 18.10 -21.24 -17.61
CA PRO A 58 18.10 -21.91 -18.92
C PRO A 58 16.73 -22.48 -19.34
N ASP A 59 15.96 -22.97 -18.38
CA ASP A 59 14.65 -23.58 -18.63
C ASP A 59 13.64 -22.55 -19.17
N LEU A 60 13.78 -21.27 -18.79
CA LEU A 60 12.91 -20.20 -19.29
C LEU A 60 13.20 -19.88 -20.75
N TYR A 61 14.47 -19.83 -21.15
CA TYR A 61 14.86 -19.66 -22.56
C TYR A 61 14.42 -20.84 -23.43
N THR A 62 14.32 -22.04 -22.86
CA THR A 62 13.81 -23.21 -23.57
C THR A 62 12.35 -23.03 -24.02
N LEU A 63 11.58 -22.19 -23.32
CA LEU A 63 10.20 -21.87 -23.69
C LEU A 63 10.08 -20.98 -24.93
N ASP A 64 11.17 -20.35 -25.41
CA ASP A 64 11.17 -19.59 -26.67
C ASP A 64 10.76 -20.48 -27.86
N TYR A 65 10.99 -21.79 -27.76
CA TYR A 65 10.52 -22.76 -28.75
C TYR A 65 8.99 -22.74 -28.95
N LEU A 66 8.23 -22.37 -27.91
CA LEU A 66 6.77 -22.31 -27.94
C LEU A 66 6.23 -21.10 -28.71
N ILE A 67 7.08 -20.12 -29.04
CA ILE A 67 6.65 -18.92 -29.76
C ILE A 67 6.12 -19.30 -31.14
N GLY A 68 4.87 -18.92 -31.42
CA GLY A 68 4.19 -19.21 -32.68
C GLY A 68 3.71 -20.66 -32.84
N LYS A 69 3.77 -21.48 -31.78
CA LYS A 69 3.31 -22.87 -31.80
C LYS A 69 1.81 -23.00 -31.61
N SER A 70 1.22 -24.02 -32.22
CA SER A 70 -0.19 -24.38 -31.99
C SER A 70 -0.42 -24.97 -30.61
N ASP A 71 -1.68 -25.00 -30.14
CA ASP A 71 -2.04 -25.59 -28.85
C ASP A 71 -1.58 -27.05 -28.72
N GLN A 72 -1.77 -27.83 -29.78
CA GLN A 72 -1.34 -29.22 -29.80
C GLN A 72 0.19 -29.37 -29.66
N GLU A 73 0.97 -28.46 -30.24
CA GLU A 73 2.43 -28.45 -30.10
C GLU A 73 2.85 -28.01 -28.70
N ILE A 74 2.17 -27.01 -28.11
CA ILE A 74 2.39 -26.55 -26.73
C ILE A 74 2.12 -27.70 -25.74
N ASP A 75 0.98 -28.37 -25.87
CA ASP A 75 0.62 -29.52 -25.05
C ASP A 75 1.65 -30.63 -25.15
N ASN A 76 2.02 -30.99 -26.38
CA ASN A 76 3.00 -32.04 -26.61
C ASN A 76 4.38 -31.68 -26.05
N PHE A 77 4.75 -30.40 -26.08
CA PHE A 77 6.00 -29.92 -25.52
C PHE A 77 6.03 -30.08 -24.00
N PHE A 78 5.00 -29.62 -23.29
CA PHE A 78 4.91 -29.77 -21.84
C PHE A 78 4.73 -31.23 -21.42
N LYS A 79 4.01 -32.05 -22.20
CA LYS A 79 3.90 -33.50 -21.94
C LYS A 79 5.25 -34.20 -21.99
N LYS A 80 6.13 -33.79 -22.91
CA LYS A 80 7.50 -34.33 -23.04
C LYS A 80 8.47 -33.72 -22.02
N ARG A 81 8.15 -32.55 -21.48
CA ARG A 81 9.01 -31.77 -20.56
C ARG A 81 8.19 -31.27 -19.36
N PRO A 82 7.61 -32.17 -18.55
CA PRO A 82 6.68 -31.79 -17.48
C PRO A 82 7.31 -30.86 -16.46
N ASN A 83 8.62 -30.97 -16.19
CA ASN A 83 9.33 -30.08 -15.26
C ASN A 83 9.26 -28.60 -15.65
N LEU A 84 9.10 -28.26 -16.94
CA LEU A 84 8.96 -26.87 -17.37
C LEU A 84 7.64 -26.24 -16.92
N LEU A 85 6.65 -27.04 -16.49
CA LEU A 85 5.42 -26.54 -15.87
C LEU A 85 5.67 -25.81 -14.56
N LEU A 86 6.81 -26.06 -13.90
CA LEU A 86 7.22 -25.34 -12.68
C LEU A 86 7.38 -23.82 -12.92
N LEU A 87 7.59 -23.40 -14.17
CA LEU A 87 7.75 -22.01 -14.58
C LEU A 87 6.42 -21.27 -14.79
N VAL A 88 5.31 -21.99 -14.98
CA VAL A 88 3.99 -21.41 -15.28
C VAL A 88 3.57 -20.33 -14.27
N PRO A 89 3.71 -20.52 -12.94
CA PRO A 89 3.34 -19.48 -11.98
C PRO A 89 4.15 -18.20 -12.14
N LYS A 90 5.43 -18.29 -12.55
CA LYS A 90 6.28 -17.10 -12.80
C LYS A 90 5.74 -16.31 -14.00
N LEU A 91 5.42 -17.01 -15.09
CA LEU A 91 4.87 -16.41 -16.32
C LEU A 91 3.51 -15.75 -16.11
N LEU A 92 2.74 -16.21 -15.11
CA LEU A 92 1.43 -15.66 -14.75
C LEU A 92 1.50 -14.62 -13.61
N GLY A 93 2.69 -14.32 -13.08
CA GLY A 93 2.86 -13.37 -11.97
C GLY A 93 2.19 -13.82 -10.66
N ILE A 94 2.11 -15.14 -10.42
CA ILE A 94 1.48 -15.72 -9.23
C ILE A 94 2.45 -15.59 -8.05
N ARG A 95 2.07 -14.77 -7.06
CA ARG A 95 2.84 -14.54 -5.84
C ARG A 95 2.80 -15.75 -4.91
N ASP A 96 3.85 -15.91 -4.10
CA ASP A 96 3.96 -16.96 -3.08
C ASP A 96 2.77 -17.00 -2.09
N SER A 97 2.18 -15.83 -1.80
CA SER A 97 1.00 -15.71 -0.93
C SER A 97 -0.28 -16.34 -1.50
N LYS A 98 -0.27 -16.80 -2.76
CA LYS A 98 -1.39 -17.50 -3.41
C LYS A 98 -1.31 -19.02 -3.27
N PHE A 99 -0.16 -19.56 -2.84
CA PHE A 99 -0.03 -20.99 -2.58
C PHE A 99 -0.53 -21.35 -1.19
N GLU A 100 -1.04 -22.58 -1.06
CA GLU A 100 -1.48 -23.15 0.20
C GLU A 100 -0.31 -23.23 1.19
N LYS A 101 -0.61 -23.05 2.48
CA LYS A 101 0.39 -23.23 3.54
C LYS A 101 0.64 -24.73 3.77
N PRO A 102 1.89 -25.19 3.93
CA PRO A 102 3.12 -24.39 3.91
C PRO A 102 3.56 -24.06 2.46
N ILE A 103 3.87 -22.77 2.22
CA ILE A 103 4.20 -22.21 0.89
C ILE A 103 5.31 -22.99 0.17
N ARG A 104 6.26 -23.56 0.93
CA ARG A 104 7.36 -24.39 0.42
C ARG A 104 6.93 -25.62 -0.40
N ASN A 105 5.64 -26.00 -0.35
CA ASN A 105 5.08 -27.10 -1.13
C ASN A 105 4.53 -26.62 -2.48
N ARG A 106 4.37 -25.30 -2.68
CA ARG A 106 3.93 -24.68 -3.94
C ARG A 106 2.63 -25.30 -4.49
N ILE A 107 1.68 -25.62 -3.61
CA ILE A 107 0.37 -26.14 -3.99
C ILE A 107 -0.56 -24.96 -4.30
N LEU A 108 -1.09 -24.91 -5.52
CA LEU A 108 -2.08 -23.93 -5.96
C LEU A 108 -3.46 -24.59 -6.03
N LYS A 109 -4.45 -23.98 -5.39
CA LYS A 109 -5.86 -24.41 -5.46
C LYS A 109 -6.58 -23.56 -6.50
N VAL A 110 -7.17 -24.19 -7.52
CA VAL A 110 -7.80 -23.53 -8.66
C VAL A 110 -9.29 -23.86 -8.70
N GLN A 111 -10.12 -22.83 -8.83
CA GLN A 111 -11.56 -22.97 -9.01
C GLN A 111 -11.87 -23.10 -10.50
N ASP A 112 -12.51 -24.20 -10.87
CA ASP A 112 -13.15 -24.42 -12.15
C ASP A 112 -14.68 -24.34 -11.99
N VAL A 113 -15.41 -24.21 -13.10
CA VAL A 113 -16.88 -24.30 -13.14
C VAL A 113 -17.38 -25.61 -12.53
N SER A 114 -16.62 -26.70 -12.71
CA SER A 114 -17.02 -28.06 -12.30
C SER A 114 -16.57 -28.44 -10.87
N GLY A 115 -15.78 -27.59 -10.21
CA GLY A 115 -15.26 -27.88 -8.88
C GLY A 115 -13.90 -27.25 -8.61
N VAL A 116 -13.14 -27.84 -7.69
CA VAL A 116 -11.83 -27.33 -7.30
C VAL A 116 -10.78 -28.40 -7.51
N TYR A 117 -9.67 -28.04 -8.15
CA TYR A 117 -8.51 -28.91 -8.31
C TYR A 117 -7.24 -28.25 -7.74
N THR A 118 -6.20 -29.06 -7.58
CA THR A 118 -4.93 -28.61 -6.99
C THR A 118 -3.77 -28.97 -7.90
N LEU A 119 -2.86 -28.03 -8.10
CA LEU A 119 -1.62 -28.20 -8.86
C LEU A 119 -0.42 -28.04 -7.94
N ASN A 120 0.58 -28.92 -8.08
CA ASN A 120 1.83 -28.83 -7.36
C ASN A 120 2.92 -28.24 -8.27
N PHE A 121 3.39 -27.02 -7.97
CA PHE A 121 4.44 -26.33 -8.72
C PHE A 121 5.81 -26.41 -8.03
N LYS A 122 6.04 -27.50 -7.30
CA LYS A 122 7.35 -27.93 -6.79
C LYS A 122 7.72 -29.32 -7.30
N ASP A 123 6.74 -30.22 -7.33
CA ASP A 123 6.89 -31.59 -7.80
C ASP A 123 5.70 -31.93 -8.69
N ILE A 124 5.94 -32.08 -10.00
CA ILE A 124 4.89 -32.20 -11.00
C ILE A 124 4.24 -33.59 -10.92
N ASP A 125 2.96 -33.61 -10.59
CA ASP A 125 2.16 -34.84 -10.58
C ASP A 125 1.81 -35.25 -12.02
N LEU A 126 2.59 -36.18 -12.58
CA LEU A 126 2.40 -36.67 -13.95
C LEU A 126 1.03 -37.29 -14.19
N SER A 127 0.36 -37.81 -13.15
CA SER A 127 -1.00 -38.36 -13.27
C SER A 127 -2.06 -37.28 -13.51
N LYS A 128 -1.71 -36.01 -13.26
CA LYS A 128 -2.59 -34.84 -13.38
C LYS A 128 -2.19 -33.89 -14.50
N LEU A 129 -1.35 -34.34 -15.42
CA LEU A 129 -0.78 -33.51 -16.48
C LEU A 129 -1.83 -32.75 -17.28
N ASP A 130 -2.98 -33.37 -17.56
CA ASP A 130 -4.08 -32.72 -18.26
C ASP A 130 -4.66 -31.53 -17.49
N LEU A 131 -4.65 -31.54 -16.14
CA LEU A 131 -5.08 -30.39 -15.33
C LEU A 131 -4.08 -29.22 -15.41
N TYR A 132 -2.78 -29.50 -15.55
CA TYR A 132 -1.80 -28.43 -15.76
C TYR A 132 -1.94 -27.78 -17.14
N LEU A 133 -2.20 -28.59 -18.17
CA LEU A 133 -2.44 -28.08 -19.54
C LEU A 133 -3.74 -27.29 -19.60
N GLN A 134 -4.81 -27.81 -18.99
CA GLN A 134 -6.05 -27.06 -18.82
C GLN A 134 -5.79 -25.71 -18.15
N PHE A 135 -5.02 -25.67 -17.07
CA PHE A 135 -4.68 -24.42 -16.39
C PHE A 135 -3.92 -23.43 -17.30
N ILE A 136 -3.03 -23.91 -18.17
CA ILE A 136 -2.33 -23.07 -19.16
C ILE A 136 -3.33 -22.44 -20.13
N HIS A 137 -4.28 -23.21 -20.66
CA HIS A 137 -5.31 -22.69 -21.57
C HIS A 137 -6.30 -21.76 -20.88
N ASP A 138 -6.80 -22.14 -19.71
CA ASP A 138 -7.79 -21.36 -18.95
C ASP A 138 -7.22 -20.02 -18.48
N SER A 139 -5.91 -19.98 -18.22
CA SER A 139 -5.17 -18.76 -17.88
C SER A 139 -4.86 -17.86 -19.08
N GLY A 140 -4.97 -18.39 -20.31
CA GLY A 140 -4.57 -17.72 -21.55
C GLY A 140 -3.05 -17.66 -21.79
N LEU A 141 -2.25 -18.44 -21.05
CA LEU A 141 -0.80 -18.48 -21.25
C LEU A 141 -0.42 -19.11 -22.60
N ASP A 142 -1.22 -20.04 -23.11
CA ASP A 142 -1.10 -20.58 -24.47
C ASP A 142 -1.21 -19.48 -25.54
N TRP A 143 -2.13 -18.51 -25.37
CA TRP A 143 -2.27 -17.36 -26.26
C TRP A 143 -1.00 -16.50 -26.27
N VAL A 144 -0.36 -16.33 -25.12
CA VAL A 144 0.92 -15.61 -24.99
C VAL A 144 1.98 -16.27 -25.87
N PHE A 145 2.10 -17.60 -25.84
CA PHE A 145 3.05 -18.32 -26.71
C PHE A 145 2.64 -18.29 -28.19
N LYS A 146 1.37 -18.51 -28.49
CA LYS A 146 0.84 -18.53 -29.88
C LYS A 146 1.09 -17.23 -30.61
N ILE A 147 0.65 -16.11 -30.04
CA ILE A 147 0.64 -14.82 -30.74
C ILE A 147 1.00 -13.61 -29.87
N GLY A 148 0.96 -13.74 -28.53
CA GLY A 148 1.28 -12.64 -27.63
C GLY A 148 2.78 -12.28 -27.59
N LEU A 149 3.65 -13.25 -27.83
CA LEU A 149 5.11 -13.09 -27.85
C LEU A 149 5.70 -13.21 -29.24
N ARG A 150 6.81 -12.49 -29.45
CA ARG A 150 7.52 -12.45 -30.74
C ARG A 150 8.95 -12.96 -30.69
N LYS A 151 9.62 -12.86 -29.53
CA LYS A 151 11.07 -13.07 -29.47
C LYS A 151 11.58 -13.81 -28.22
N SER A 152 11.11 -13.45 -27.03
CA SER A 152 11.72 -13.91 -25.78
C SER A 152 10.67 -14.08 -24.68
N VAL A 153 10.53 -15.29 -24.17
CA VAL A 153 9.75 -15.63 -22.97
C VAL A 153 10.44 -15.10 -21.72
N HIS A 154 11.78 -15.03 -21.72
CA HIS A 154 12.54 -14.37 -20.66
C HIS A 154 12.14 -12.89 -20.52
N ASP A 155 12.16 -12.13 -21.63
CA ASP A 155 11.85 -10.69 -21.60
C ASP A 155 10.39 -10.45 -21.22
N TYR A 156 9.50 -11.37 -21.61
CA TYR A 156 8.12 -11.38 -21.13
C TYR A 156 8.05 -11.54 -19.62
N ALA A 157 8.78 -12.49 -19.04
CA ALA A 157 8.77 -12.73 -17.61
C ALA A 157 9.32 -11.52 -16.82
N VAL A 158 10.34 -10.83 -17.35
CA VAL A 158 10.80 -9.53 -16.82
C VAL A 158 9.69 -8.47 -16.92
N GLY A 159 8.94 -8.46 -18.03
CA GLY A 159 7.74 -7.63 -18.20
C GLY A 159 6.62 -7.95 -17.20
N VAL A 160 6.44 -9.22 -16.84
CA VAL A 160 5.49 -9.66 -15.80
C VAL A 160 5.94 -9.14 -14.43
N GLU A 161 7.22 -9.26 -14.09
CA GLU A 161 7.78 -8.69 -12.84
C GLU A 161 7.56 -7.16 -12.77
N ALA A 162 7.84 -6.46 -13.87
CA ALA A 162 7.55 -5.03 -14.00
C ALA A 162 6.05 -4.71 -13.85
N GLY A 163 5.18 -5.54 -14.42
CA GLY A 163 3.73 -5.43 -14.26
C GLY A 163 3.29 -5.63 -12.81
N MET A 164 3.88 -6.60 -12.11
CA MET A 164 3.63 -6.85 -10.69
C MET A 164 4.08 -5.69 -9.81
N ASP A 165 5.19 -5.01 -10.16
CA ASP A 165 5.62 -3.79 -9.48
C ASP A 165 4.63 -2.63 -9.69
N SER A 166 4.10 -2.47 -10.89
CA SER A 166 3.09 -1.43 -11.18
C SER A 166 1.82 -1.60 -10.32
N ASN A 167 1.46 -2.84 -9.98
CA ASN A 167 0.39 -3.14 -9.03
C ASN A 167 0.77 -2.77 -7.59
N GLY A 168 2.06 -2.77 -7.25
CA GLY A 168 2.63 -2.37 -5.96
C GLY A 168 2.50 -0.87 -5.64
N ARG A 169 2.17 -0.02 -6.62
CA ARG A 169 1.95 1.44 -6.43
C ARG A 169 1.04 1.78 -5.25
N LYS A 170 0.01 0.96 -4.99
CA LYS A 170 -0.92 1.17 -3.87
C LYS A 170 -0.24 1.16 -2.50
N ASN A 171 0.82 0.37 -2.35
CA ASN A 171 1.58 0.29 -1.11
C ASN A 171 2.53 1.50 -1.00
N ARG A 172 3.19 1.86 -2.11
CA ARG A 172 4.10 3.02 -2.16
C ARG A 172 3.45 4.36 -1.79
N SER A 173 2.18 4.58 -2.14
CA SER A 173 1.44 5.77 -1.66
C SER A 173 1.37 5.85 -0.14
N GLY A 174 1.14 4.71 0.52
CA GLY A 174 1.08 4.62 1.98
C GLY A 174 2.45 4.89 2.58
N ASP A 175 3.46 4.17 2.10
CA ASP A 175 4.85 4.29 2.59
C ASP A 175 5.38 5.72 2.48
N MET A 176 5.04 6.44 1.39
CA MET A 176 5.44 7.84 1.22
C MET A 176 4.77 8.78 2.23
N GLY A 177 3.49 8.54 2.55
CA GLY A 177 2.78 9.29 3.60
C GLY A 177 3.38 9.02 4.98
N GLU A 178 3.65 7.75 5.29
CA GLU A 178 4.30 7.35 6.55
C GLU A 178 5.70 7.96 6.70
N LEU A 179 6.52 7.95 5.64
CA LEU A 179 7.86 8.56 5.66
C LEU A 179 7.80 10.09 5.85
N TYR A 180 6.84 10.74 5.19
CA TYR A 180 6.62 12.18 5.37
C TYR A 180 6.26 12.50 6.82
N LEU A 181 5.31 11.76 7.39
CA LEU A 181 4.92 11.89 8.78
C LEU A 181 6.10 11.63 9.72
N GLU A 182 6.84 10.54 9.53
CA GLU A 182 7.98 10.20 10.38
C GLU A 182 9.05 11.31 10.36
N THR A 183 9.31 11.89 9.20
CA THR A 183 10.24 13.01 9.05
C THR A 183 9.77 14.24 9.83
N ALA A 184 8.49 14.60 9.71
CA ALA A 184 7.90 15.73 10.44
C ALA A 184 7.93 15.49 11.96
N LEU A 185 7.53 14.30 12.43
CA LEU A 185 7.53 13.95 13.84
C LEU A 185 8.94 13.93 14.45
N LYS A 186 9.95 13.44 13.73
CA LYS A 186 11.35 13.48 14.19
C LYS A 186 11.87 14.90 14.36
N LYS A 187 11.52 15.83 13.46
CA LYS A 187 11.86 17.26 13.59
C LYS A 187 11.29 17.82 14.90
N ILE A 188 9.97 17.68 15.10
CA ILE A 188 9.26 18.18 16.29
C ILE A 188 9.82 17.54 17.57
N ALA A 189 10.04 16.22 17.55
CA ALA A 189 10.56 15.50 18.71
C ALA A 189 11.94 15.99 19.13
N LYS A 190 12.81 16.29 18.15
CA LYS A 190 14.13 16.85 18.42
C LYS A 190 14.05 18.25 19.02
N GLU A 191 13.19 19.11 18.48
CA GLU A 191 13.02 20.50 18.94
C GLU A 191 12.42 20.58 20.36
N LYS A 192 11.43 19.73 20.66
CA LYS A 192 10.71 19.73 21.95
C LYS A 192 11.29 18.76 23.00
N ALA A 193 12.36 18.04 22.67
CA ALA A 193 12.92 16.94 23.49
C ALA A 193 11.87 15.87 23.85
N TRP A 194 11.05 15.49 22.87
CA TRP A 194 10.02 14.45 22.96
C TRP A 194 10.48 13.16 22.29
N LEU A 195 9.66 12.11 22.36
CA LEU A 195 9.93 10.83 21.71
C LEU A 195 8.95 10.63 20.54
N ALA A 196 9.46 10.25 19.37
CA ALA A 196 8.66 9.95 18.19
C ALA A 196 9.00 8.58 17.63
N HIS A 197 7.97 7.86 17.19
CA HIS A 197 8.10 6.59 16.51
C HIS A 197 7.11 6.55 15.33
N GLY A 198 7.44 5.79 14.29
CA GLY A 198 6.53 5.51 13.16
C GLY A 198 5.38 4.59 13.58
N GLN A 199 5.07 3.57 12.77
CA GLN A 199 3.95 2.67 13.01
C GLN A 199 3.89 2.16 14.47
N SER A 200 2.75 2.38 15.11
CA SER A 200 2.56 2.23 16.55
C SER A 200 1.33 1.39 16.88
N THR A 201 1.49 0.37 17.73
CA THR A 201 0.40 -0.45 18.28
C THR A 201 0.33 -0.26 19.79
N ARG A 202 -0.75 -0.71 20.44
CA ARG A 202 -0.84 -0.72 21.91
C ARG A 202 0.38 -1.38 22.56
N SER A 203 0.83 -2.51 22.02
CA SER A 203 2.00 -3.24 22.54
C SER A 203 3.30 -2.44 22.41
N SER A 204 3.54 -1.79 21.27
CA SER A 204 4.76 -1.02 21.06
C SER A 204 4.76 0.29 21.86
N ILE A 205 3.61 0.95 21.96
CA ILE A 205 3.39 2.16 22.78
C ILE A 205 3.68 1.88 24.26
N LYS A 206 3.21 0.73 24.78
CA LYS A 206 3.52 0.30 26.15
C LYS A 206 5.01 0.08 26.35
N ASN A 207 5.69 -0.52 25.38
CA ASN A 207 7.13 -0.79 25.45
C ASN A 207 7.98 0.49 25.34
N TRP A 208 7.63 1.41 24.44
CA TRP A 208 8.42 2.62 24.17
C TRP A 208 8.17 3.73 25.19
N TYR A 209 6.92 3.93 25.59
CA TYR A 209 6.50 5.09 26.40
C TYR A 209 6.01 4.73 27.80
N GLY A 210 5.84 3.43 28.10
CA GLY A 210 5.24 2.99 29.36
C GLY A 210 3.76 3.32 29.51
N ILE A 211 3.07 3.64 28.39
CA ILE A 211 1.63 3.96 28.38
C ILE A 211 0.83 2.72 28.04
N ASP A 212 -0.08 2.32 28.93
CA ASP A 212 -1.04 1.25 28.65
C ASP A 212 -2.33 1.86 28.09
N LEU A 213 -2.49 1.81 26.77
CA LEU A 213 -3.74 2.23 26.12
C LEU A 213 -4.87 1.24 26.45
N ASP A 214 -6.11 1.73 26.40
CA ASP A 214 -7.29 0.90 26.61
C ASP A 214 -7.37 -0.27 25.60
N LYS A 215 -8.02 -1.38 26.01
CA LYS A 215 -8.19 -2.57 25.16
C LYS A 215 -8.99 -2.32 23.89
N SER A 216 -9.80 -1.26 23.84
CA SER A 216 -10.47 -0.83 22.60
C SER A 216 -9.51 -0.47 21.47
N PHE A 217 -8.22 -0.30 21.74
CA PHE A 217 -7.16 -0.06 20.74
C PHE A 217 -6.37 -1.32 20.35
N GLU A 218 -6.72 -2.52 20.84
CA GLU A 218 -5.91 -3.75 20.62
C GLU A 218 -5.67 -4.06 19.14
N ASN A 219 -6.70 -3.91 18.29
CA ASN A 219 -6.62 -4.19 16.86
C ASN A 219 -6.27 -2.96 16.02
N ARG A 220 -5.78 -1.89 16.66
CA ARG A 220 -5.42 -0.64 15.97
C ARG A 220 -3.91 -0.52 15.82
N ARG A 221 -3.50 -0.12 14.62
CA ARG A 221 -2.16 0.35 14.30
C ARG A 221 -2.29 1.78 13.80
N PHE A 222 -1.53 2.68 14.40
CA PHE A 222 -1.42 4.08 13.99
C PHE A 222 -0.15 4.24 13.15
N ASP A 223 -0.13 5.17 12.22
CA ASP A 223 1.00 5.41 11.32
C ASP A 223 2.17 6.13 12.02
N GLY A 224 1.88 6.86 13.09
CA GLY A 224 2.90 7.54 13.89
C GLY A 224 2.46 7.79 15.34
N SER A 225 3.44 8.00 16.21
CA SER A 225 3.23 8.44 17.58
C SER A 225 4.26 9.46 18.01
N LEU A 226 3.82 10.41 18.84
CA LEU A 226 4.65 11.44 19.45
C LEU A 226 4.27 11.55 20.93
N PHE A 227 5.25 11.46 21.82
CA PHE A 227 5.05 11.43 23.25
C PHE A 227 5.69 12.63 23.94
N ASN A 228 4.87 13.43 24.61
CA ASN A 228 5.29 14.48 25.53
C ASN A 228 5.48 13.89 26.93
N PRO A 229 6.73 13.73 27.41
CA PRO A 229 7.01 13.12 28.70
C PRO A 229 6.58 14.00 29.89
N VAL A 230 6.57 15.32 29.73
CA VAL A 230 6.21 16.27 30.79
C VAL A 230 4.72 16.18 31.10
N ARG A 231 3.87 16.19 30.07
CA ARG A 231 2.40 16.11 30.22
C ARG A 231 1.88 14.66 30.27
N LYS A 232 2.77 13.67 30.13
CA LYS A 232 2.43 12.24 29.94
C LYS A 232 1.33 12.06 28.89
N LYS A 233 1.50 12.74 27.76
CA LYS A 233 0.50 12.86 26.71
C LYS A 233 1.02 12.27 25.40
N LEU A 234 0.23 11.37 24.83
CA LEU A 234 0.48 10.73 23.55
C LEU A 234 -0.37 11.38 22.47
N TYR A 235 0.27 11.71 21.36
CA TYR A 235 -0.37 12.10 20.12
C TYR A 235 -0.20 10.96 19.13
N LEU A 236 -1.30 10.47 18.58
CA LEU A 236 -1.35 9.37 17.63
C LEU A 236 -1.85 9.88 16.29
N PHE A 237 -1.24 9.36 15.23
CA PHE A 237 -1.38 9.92 13.89
C PHE A 237 -1.85 8.86 12.91
N GLU A 238 -2.74 9.28 12.01
CA GLU A 238 -3.00 8.60 10.75
C GLU A 238 -2.60 9.55 9.62
N VAL A 239 -1.92 9.04 8.60
CA VAL A 239 -1.50 9.82 7.43
C VAL A 239 -1.92 9.15 6.13
N ASN A 240 -2.50 9.92 5.22
CA ASN A 240 -2.71 9.42 3.85
C ASN A 240 -2.67 10.52 2.78
N ASN A 241 -2.46 10.09 1.55
CA ASN A 241 -2.58 10.94 0.37
C ASN A 241 -3.65 10.35 -0.58
N PHE A 242 -4.86 10.89 -0.50
CA PHE A 242 -6.05 10.40 -1.20
C PHE A 242 -6.09 10.98 -2.62
N ASN A 243 -5.51 10.26 -3.60
CA ASN A 243 -5.34 10.75 -4.98
C ASN A 243 -6.31 10.18 -6.03
N SER A 244 -7.19 9.26 -5.66
CA SER A 244 -8.17 8.66 -6.58
C SER A 244 -9.47 8.34 -5.85
N SER A 245 -10.62 8.57 -6.50
CA SER A 245 -11.93 8.15 -6.00
C SER A 245 -11.99 6.62 -5.88
N GLY A 246 -12.34 6.11 -4.70
CA GLY A 246 -12.40 4.67 -4.46
C GLY A 246 -12.99 4.32 -3.09
N SER A 247 -13.40 3.06 -2.93
CA SER A 247 -14.17 2.50 -1.80
C SER A 247 -13.50 2.60 -0.41
N LYS A 248 -12.29 3.15 -0.31
CA LYS A 248 -11.57 3.34 0.95
C LYS A 248 -12.20 4.42 1.84
N SER A 249 -12.94 5.39 1.29
CA SER A 249 -13.55 6.45 2.10
C SER A 249 -14.80 6.00 2.86
N LYS A 250 -15.54 5.00 2.35
CA LYS A 250 -16.84 4.58 2.92
C LYS A 250 -16.76 3.98 4.34
N ALA A 251 -15.58 3.58 4.81
CA ALA A 251 -15.40 3.06 6.17
C ALA A 251 -15.21 4.17 7.23
N SER A 252 -15.03 5.42 6.81
CA SER A 252 -14.38 6.45 7.63
C SER A 252 -15.30 7.19 8.63
N ALA A 253 -16.59 7.38 8.32
CA ALA A 253 -17.50 8.17 9.16
C ALA A 253 -17.71 7.58 10.57
N THR A 254 -18.06 6.29 10.59
CA THR A 254 -18.29 5.55 11.84
C THR A 254 -16.96 5.33 12.57
N GLU A 255 -15.90 5.04 11.82
CA GLU A 255 -14.56 4.85 12.35
C GLU A 255 -14.00 6.10 13.04
N PHE A 256 -14.15 7.29 12.43
CA PHE A 256 -13.68 8.55 13.01
C PHE A 256 -14.48 8.96 14.23
N LYS A 257 -15.80 8.75 14.22
CA LYS A 257 -16.64 8.99 15.40
C LYS A 257 -16.28 8.06 16.55
N ASP A 258 -16.14 6.76 16.27
CA ASP A 258 -15.72 5.77 17.27
C ASP A 258 -14.34 6.10 17.83
N LEU A 259 -13.42 6.56 16.99
CA LEU A 259 -12.07 6.93 17.40
C LEU A 259 -12.10 8.18 18.28
N HIS A 260 -12.85 9.21 17.88
CA HIS A 260 -13.08 10.40 18.70
C HIS A 260 -13.64 10.03 20.08
N ASP A 261 -14.68 9.19 20.13
CA ASP A 261 -15.32 8.76 21.38
C ASP A 261 -14.37 7.97 22.29
N ARG A 262 -13.41 7.22 21.73
CA ARG A 262 -12.39 6.52 22.52
C ARG A 262 -11.35 7.50 23.07
N PHE A 263 -10.87 8.45 22.26
CA PHE A 263 -9.86 9.42 22.70
C PHE A 263 -10.39 10.48 23.66
N SER A 264 -11.66 10.88 23.54
CA SER A 264 -12.30 11.88 24.42
C SER A 264 -12.33 11.47 25.90
N ARG A 265 -12.13 10.17 26.18
CA ARG A 265 -12.05 9.59 27.53
C ARG A 265 -10.62 9.46 28.04
N THR A 266 -9.64 9.98 27.32
CA THR A 266 -8.21 9.84 27.62
C THR A 266 -7.51 11.20 27.62
N ASN A 267 -6.30 11.27 28.19
CA ASN A 267 -5.42 12.44 28.04
C ASN A 267 -4.65 12.43 26.71
N HIS A 268 -4.98 11.52 25.79
CA HIS A 268 -4.27 11.33 24.53
C HIS A 268 -5.08 11.91 23.37
N GLU A 269 -4.40 12.17 22.26
CA GLU A 269 -5.04 12.80 21.11
C GLU A 269 -4.78 12.04 19.83
N PHE A 270 -5.77 12.10 18.96
CA PHE A 270 -5.68 11.63 17.59
C PHE A 270 -5.63 12.83 16.65
N ILE A 271 -4.68 12.80 15.71
CA ILE A 271 -4.49 13.82 14.69
C ILE A 271 -4.50 13.11 13.33
N TYR A 272 -5.30 13.63 12.40
CA TYR A 272 -5.43 13.06 11.07
C TYR A 272 -4.77 13.97 10.04
N ILE A 273 -3.79 13.44 9.31
CA ILE A 273 -3.08 14.19 8.28
C ILE A 273 -3.48 13.60 6.93
N THR A 274 -4.09 14.40 6.07
CA THR A 274 -4.56 13.93 4.78
C THR A 274 -4.39 14.99 3.70
N ASP A 275 -4.12 14.58 2.47
CA ASP A 275 -4.05 15.47 1.31
C ASP A 275 -4.52 14.71 0.05
N GLY A 276 -4.45 15.35 -1.13
CA GLY A 276 -4.64 14.72 -2.43
C GLY A 276 -5.93 15.10 -3.16
N LYS A 277 -5.95 14.86 -4.47
CA LYS A 277 -7.04 15.27 -5.39
C LYS A 277 -8.32 14.45 -5.26
N GLY A 278 -8.27 13.29 -4.63
CA GLY A 278 -9.44 12.45 -4.38
C GLY A 278 -10.51 13.17 -3.56
N TRP A 279 -10.11 14.11 -2.69
CA TRP A 279 -11.04 14.92 -1.89
C TRP A 279 -11.93 15.84 -2.72
N ASP A 280 -11.54 16.17 -3.96
CA ASP A 280 -12.41 16.92 -4.89
C ASP A 280 -13.72 16.16 -5.13
N SER A 281 -13.66 14.84 -5.15
CA SER A 281 -14.78 13.93 -5.38
C SER A 281 -15.43 13.39 -4.11
N ASP A 282 -14.88 13.69 -2.92
CA ASP A 282 -15.34 13.11 -1.65
C ASP A 282 -15.28 14.08 -0.45
N LYS A 283 -15.76 15.30 -0.69
CA LYS A 283 -15.82 16.35 0.34
C LYS A 283 -16.68 15.98 1.55
N SER A 284 -17.66 15.08 1.40
CA SER A 284 -18.55 14.65 2.48
C SER A 284 -17.81 13.90 3.58
N HIS A 285 -16.95 12.93 3.24
CA HIS A 285 -16.20 12.20 4.27
C HIS A 285 -15.14 13.09 4.94
N LEU A 286 -14.54 14.02 4.19
CA LEU A 286 -13.62 15.00 4.76
C LEU A 286 -14.34 15.93 5.75
N MET A 287 -15.56 16.38 5.42
CA MET A 287 -16.39 17.17 6.33
C MET A 287 -16.68 16.42 7.64
N GLU A 288 -16.95 15.13 7.56
CA GLU A 288 -17.17 14.30 8.76
C GLU A 288 -15.91 14.16 9.60
N ALA A 289 -14.74 13.99 8.97
CA ALA A 289 -13.46 14.01 9.67
C ALA A 289 -13.24 15.36 10.38
N MET A 290 -13.52 16.48 9.71
CA MET A 290 -13.46 17.83 10.31
C MET A 290 -14.40 17.98 11.51
N LYS A 291 -15.58 17.35 11.44
CA LYS A 291 -16.60 17.41 12.50
C LYS A 291 -16.24 16.57 13.72
N TYR A 292 -15.83 15.32 13.51
CA TYR A 292 -15.61 14.37 14.60
C TYR A 292 -14.17 14.37 15.10
N ILE A 293 -13.16 14.40 14.23
CA ILE A 293 -11.76 14.44 14.67
C ILE A 293 -11.35 15.87 15.05
N GLY A 294 -11.79 16.86 14.26
CA GLY A 294 -11.49 18.27 14.47
C GLY A 294 -10.07 18.69 14.11
N LYS A 295 -9.07 17.85 14.41
CA LYS A 295 -7.63 18.03 14.19
C LYS A 295 -7.21 17.32 12.90
N VAL A 296 -7.69 17.86 11.79
CA VAL A 296 -7.37 17.37 10.46
C VAL A 296 -6.49 18.39 9.77
N PHE A 297 -5.35 17.98 9.21
CA PHE A 297 -4.40 18.88 8.55
C PHE A 297 -4.01 18.36 7.18
N ASN A 298 -3.81 19.27 6.21
CA ASN A 298 -3.18 18.94 4.93
C ASN A 298 -1.67 19.13 4.98
N TYR A 299 -0.95 18.67 3.95
CA TYR A 299 0.51 18.70 3.97
C TYR A 299 1.05 20.13 3.95
N LYS A 300 0.35 21.06 3.30
CA LYS A 300 0.73 22.49 3.32
C LYS A 300 0.66 23.06 4.74
N MET A 301 -0.37 22.72 5.53
CA MET A 301 -0.45 23.10 6.95
C MET A 301 0.70 22.53 7.77
N ILE A 302 1.08 21.27 7.53
CA ILE A 302 2.23 20.65 8.19
C ILE A 302 3.55 21.33 7.80
N GLU A 303 3.72 21.69 6.52
CA GLU A 303 4.88 22.46 6.02
C GLU A 303 4.96 23.87 6.61
N SER A 304 3.81 24.48 6.92
CA SER A 304 3.68 25.77 7.62
C SER A 304 3.69 25.63 9.15
N ASP A 305 4.30 24.56 9.67
CA ASP A 305 4.54 24.31 11.10
C ASP A 305 3.28 24.27 12.01
N TYR A 306 2.05 24.18 11.46
CA TYR A 306 0.82 24.08 12.27
C TYR A 306 0.88 22.98 13.34
N LEU A 307 1.46 21.83 12.99
CA LEU A 307 1.58 20.73 13.94
C LEU A 307 2.53 21.10 15.09
N ASN A 308 3.63 21.80 14.81
CA ASN A 308 4.57 22.22 15.83
C ASN A 308 3.96 23.27 16.78
N ASP A 309 3.24 24.23 16.21
CA ASP A 309 2.55 25.33 16.91
C ASP A 309 1.39 24.80 17.77
N TYR A 310 0.64 23.81 17.27
CA TYR A 310 -0.42 23.17 18.04
C TYR A 310 0.11 22.40 19.26
N LEU A 311 1.32 21.85 19.14
CA LEU A 311 1.98 21.02 20.14
C LEU A 311 2.80 21.83 21.15
N GLU A 312 2.54 23.13 21.32
CA GLU A 312 3.11 23.95 22.41
C GLU A 312 2.62 23.54 23.81
#